data_AF-A0A3D1ILE8-F1
#
_entry.id   AF-A0A3D1ILE8-F1
#
_cell.length_a   1.000
_cell.length_b   1.000
_cell.length_c   1.000
_cell.angle_alpha   90.00
_cell.angle_beta   90.00
_cell.angle_gamma   90.00
#
_symmetry.space_group_name_H-M   'P 1'
#
loop_
_entity.id
_entity.type
_entity.pdbx_description
1 polymer ?
#
loop_
_entity_poly.entity_id
_entity_poly.type
_entity_poly.pdbx_seq_one_letter_code
_entity_poly.pdbx_strand_id
1 'polypeptide(L)'
;RSGVPLVEIVTHPDLRSAAEASDSFARLRAILLAVGANDGSMEEGSLRCDANVSVRPAGQSEFGIKVEIKNVNSFRFLARAIEYEVTRQTVRCVAGERVVQESRQWDA
;
A
#
# COMPACT_ATOMS: atom_id res chain seq x y z
N ARG A 1 7.64 -20.28 -7.16
CA ARG A 1 6.75 -20.74 -8.25
C ARG A 1 7.22 -20.07 -9.54
N SER A 2 7.69 -20.82 -10.54
CA SER A 2 8.09 -20.29 -11.85
C SER A 2 7.02 -20.64 -12.89
N GLY A 3 6.73 -19.74 -13.83
CA GLY A 3 5.76 -19.95 -14.92
C GLY A 3 4.28 -19.81 -14.55
N VAL A 4 3.95 -19.39 -13.33
CA VAL A 4 2.56 -19.08 -12.94
C VAL A 4 2.17 -17.73 -13.56
N PRO A 5 1.04 -17.61 -14.27
CA PRO A 5 0.59 -16.35 -14.85
C PRO A 5 0.28 -15.34 -13.73
N LEU A 6 0.72 -14.10 -13.92
CA LEU A 6 0.50 -13.00 -13.00
C LEU A 6 -0.12 -11.81 -13.75
N VAL A 7 -0.96 -11.06 -13.05
CA VAL A 7 -1.45 -9.76 -13.49
C VAL A 7 -0.96 -8.73 -12.48
N GLU A 8 -0.27 -7.70 -12.97
CA GLU A 8 0.15 -6.57 -12.16
C GLU A 8 -0.85 -5.43 -12.34
N ILE A 9 -1.44 -4.96 -11.23
CA ILE A 9 -2.42 -3.87 -11.21
C ILE A 9 -1.78 -2.71 -10.45
N VAL A 10 -1.45 -1.64 -11.18
CA VAL A 10 -0.83 -0.44 -10.62
C VAL A 10 -1.87 0.68 -10.57
N THR A 11 -2.04 1.29 -9.40
CA THR A 11 -2.94 2.44 -9.20
C THR A 11 -2.20 3.76 -9.35
N HIS A 12 -2.93 4.79 -9.76
CA HIS A 12 -2.49 6.17 -9.56
C HIS A 12 -2.48 6.51 -8.05
N PRO A 13 -1.69 7.51 -7.62
CA PRO A 13 -1.63 7.93 -6.23
C PRO A 13 -2.87 8.78 -5.87
N ASP A 14 -4.06 8.18 -5.92
CA ASP A 14 -5.34 8.85 -5.68
C ASP A 14 -5.93 8.56 -4.30
N LEU A 15 -5.48 7.48 -3.65
CA LEU A 15 -5.86 7.12 -2.29
C LEU A 15 -5.27 8.12 -1.29
N ARG A 16 -6.08 8.59 -0.34
CA ARG A 16 -5.71 9.65 0.63
C ARG A 16 -5.73 9.18 2.07
N SER A 17 -6.24 7.99 2.35
CA SER A 17 -6.22 7.40 3.69
C SER A 17 -5.95 5.90 3.68
N ALA A 18 -5.47 5.37 4.81
CA ALA A 18 -5.29 3.94 5.01
C ALA A 18 -6.63 3.17 4.86
N ALA A 19 -7.73 3.77 5.34
CA ALA A 19 -9.07 3.21 5.20
C ALA A 19 -9.50 3.11 3.73
N GLU A 20 -9.31 4.16 2.94
CA GLU A 20 -9.58 4.15 1.49
C GLU A 20 -8.74 3.09 0.76
N ALA A 21 -7.47 2.95 1.13
CA ALA A 21 -6.59 1.95 0.53
C ALA A 21 -7.06 0.52 0.81
N SER A 22 -7.40 0.22 2.06
CA SER A 22 -7.94 -1.09 2.43
C SER A 22 -9.31 -1.38 1.81
N ASP A 23 -10.21 -0.39 1.74
CA ASP A 23 -11.52 -0.55 1.08
C ASP A 23 -11.37 -0.77 -0.43
N SER A 24 -10.52 0.02 -1.09
CA SER A 24 -10.27 -0.11 -2.53
C SER A 24 -9.67 -1.48 -2.87
N PHE A 25 -8.73 -1.95 -2.06
CA PHE A 25 -8.14 -3.26 -2.25
C PHE A 25 -9.13 -4.41 -1.97
N ALA A 26 -9.99 -4.25 -0.96
CA ALA A 26 -11.08 -5.21 -0.69
C ALA A 26 -12.09 -5.28 -1.85
N ARG A 27 -12.45 -4.14 -2.45
CA ARG A 27 -13.30 -4.07 -3.64
C ARG A 27 -12.65 -4.72 -4.85
N LEU A 28 -11.35 -4.47 -5.08
CA LEU A 28 -10.61 -5.13 -6.15
C LEU A 28 -10.66 -6.65 -6.00
N ARG A 29 -10.39 -7.17 -4.79
CA ARG A 29 -10.53 -8.61 -4.50
C ARG A 29 -11.94 -9.12 -4.79
N ALA A 30 -12.97 -8.40 -4.38
CA ALA A 30 -14.36 -8.79 -4.63
C ALA A 30 -14.67 -8.90 -6.14
N ILE A 31 -14.17 -7.97 -6.95
CA ILE A 31 -14.29 -8.02 -8.41
C ILE A 31 -13.58 -9.23 -8.98
N LEU A 32 -12.32 -9.47 -8.58
CA LEU A 32 -11.52 -10.60 -9.06
C LEU A 32 -12.17 -11.97 -8.75
N LEU A 33 -12.76 -12.10 -7.56
CA LEU A 33 -13.54 -13.27 -7.17
C LEU A 33 -14.81 -13.40 -8.01
N ALA A 34 -15.55 -12.32 -8.21
CA ALA A 34 -16.80 -12.32 -8.95
C ALA A 34 -16.61 -12.73 -10.42
N VAL A 35 -15.49 -12.34 -11.04
CA VAL A 35 -15.16 -12.72 -12.43
C VAL A 35 -14.43 -14.07 -12.53
N GLY A 36 -14.08 -14.69 -11.40
CA GLY A 36 -13.40 -15.99 -11.35
C GLY A 36 -11.93 -15.96 -11.81
N ALA A 37 -11.29 -14.78 -11.82
CA ALA A 37 -9.91 -14.63 -12.30
C ALA A 37 -8.86 -14.95 -11.22
N ASN A 38 -9.22 -14.95 -9.94
CA ASN A 38 -8.33 -15.20 -8.81
C ASN A 38 -9.12 -15.77 -7.62
N ASP A 39 -8.49 -16.57 -6.77
CA ASP A 39 -9.08 -17.14 -5.55
C ASP A 39 -9.10 -16.15 -4.35
N GLY A 40 -8.48 -14.99 -4.50
CA GLY A 40 -8.42 -13.92 -3.52
C GLY A 40 -7.62 -14.24 -2.26
N SER A 41 -6.83 -15.32 -2.23
CA SER A 41 -6.10 -15.74 -1.04
C SER A 41 -4.79 -14.96 -0.83
N MET A 42 -4.78 -14.07 0.18
CA MET A 42 -3.54 -13.42 0.59
C MET A 42 -2.61 -14.36 1.36
N GLU A 43 -3.17 -15.32 2.10
CA GLU A 43 -2.42 -16.30 2.90
C GLU A 43 -1.64 -17.28 2.02
N GLU A 44 -2.27 -17.78 0.95
CA GLU A 44 -1.60 -18.65 -0.02
C GLU A 44 -0.72 -17.87 -1.01
N GLY A 45 -0.74 -16.54 -0.92
CA GLY A 45 0.08 -15.61 -1.70
C GLY A 45 -0.34 -15.49 -3.16
N SER A 46 -1.59 -15.84 -3.50
CA SER A 46 -2.19 -15.66 -4.83
C SER A 46 -2.66 -14.23 -5.08
N LEU A 47 -2.84 -13.44 -4.01
CA LEU A 47 -3.07 -12.00 -4.05
C LEU A 47 -2.05 -11.30 -3.13
N ARG A 48 -1.33 -10.32 -3.68
CA ARG A 48 -0.29 -9.56 -2.96
C ARG A 48 -0.48 -8.07 -3.16
N CYS A 49 -0.03 -7.28 -2.20
CA CYS A 49 -0.08 -5.84 -2.26
C CYS A 49 1.18 -5.22 -1.65
N ASP A 50 1.78 -4.30 -2.39
CA ASP A 50 2.78 -3.38 -1.89
C ASP A 50 2.16 -1.97 -1.86
N ALA A 51 2.46 -1.18 -0.82
CA ALA A 51 1.89 0.15 -0.63
C ALA A 51 2.95 1.23 -0.86
N ASN A 52 2.65 2.21 -1.70
CA ASN A 52 3.51 3.38 -1.90
C ASN A 52 2.94 4.55 -1.11
N VAL A 53 3.70 5.10 -0.16
CA VAL A 53 3.25 6.11 0.78
C VAL A 53 4.18 7.33 0.75
N SER A 54 3.59 8.51 0.63
CA SER A 54 4.27 9.80 0.79
C SER A 54 3.34 10.77 1.51
N VAL A 55 3.86 11.56 2.46
CA VAL A 55 3.12 12.66 3.08
C VAL A 55 3.46 14.01 2.45
N ARG A 56 2.54 14.96 2.55
CA ARG A 56 2.74 16.36 2.14
C ARG A 56 1.87 17.31 2.95
N PRO A 57 2.26 18.58 3.10
CA PRO A 57 1.38 19.64 3.60
C PRO A 57 0.04 19.69 2.86
N ALA A 58 -1.04 19.96 3.61
CA ALA A 58 -2.36 20.12 3.03
C ALA A 58 -2.37 21.27 2.01
N GLY A 59 -2.96 21.03 0.84
CA GLY A 59 -3.02 22.01 -0.26
C GLY A 59 -1.80 22.03 -1.19
N GLN A 60 -0.71 21.34 -0.85
CA GLN A 60 0.44 21.21 -1.75
C GLN A 60 0.13 20.24 -2.90
N SER A 61 0.42 20.66 -4.14
CA SER A 61 0.21 19.85 -5.34
C SER A 61 1.30 18.80 -5.54
N GLU A 62 2.55 19.16 -5.24
CA GLU A 62 3.70 18.26 -5.38
C GLU A 62 3.62 17.10 -4.39
N PHE A 63 4.05 15.92 -4.83
CA PHE A 63 4.12 14.74 -3.98
C PHE A 63 5.40 14.77 -3.12
N GLY A 64 5.29 14.23 -1.91
CA GLY A 64 6.44 14.03 -1.04
C GLY A 64 7.34 12.88 -1.49
N ILE A 65 8.37 12.59 -0.70
CA ILE A 65 9.26 11.46 -0.97
C ILE A 65 8.52 10.15 -0.73
N LYS A 66 8.54 9.29 -1.74
CA LYS A 66 7.88 7.98 -1.72
C LYS A 66 8.67 6.97 -0.89
N VAL A 67 7.97 6.28 0.00
CA VAL A 67 8.44 5.05 0.66
C VAL A 67 7.54 3.90 0.20
N GLU A 68 8.17 2.77 -0.12
CA GLU A 68 7.48 1.57 -0.56
C GLU A 68 7.44 0.55 0.58
N ILE A 69 6.26 0.14 0.99
CA ILE A 69 6.04 -0.91 1.99
C ILE A 69 5.76 -2.21 1.25
N LYS A 70 6.60 -3.22 1.49
CA LYS A 70 6.50 -4.54 0.84
C LYS A 70 5.96 -5.61 1.77
N ASN A 71 5.46 -6.69 1.14
CA ASN A 71 5.05 -7.94 1.79
C ASN A 71 3.87 -7.79 2.76
N VAL A 72 2.86 -7.00 2.37
CA VAL A 72 1.66 -6.84 3.17
C VAL A 72 0.65 -7.96 2.84
N ASN A 73 0.45 -8.87 3.80
CA ASN A 73 -0.33 -10.10 3.58
C ASN A 73 -1.77 -10.06 4.12
N SER A 74 -2.28 -8.89 4.57
CA SER A 74 -3.69 -8.75 4.93
C SER A 74 -4.20 -7.32 4.78
N PHE A 75 -5.51 -7.14 4.59
CA PHE A 75 -6.16 -5.83 4.57
C PHE A 75 -5.95 -5.04 5.87
N ARG A 76 -5.95 -5.74 7.01
CA ARG A 76 -5.71 -5.14 8.32
C ARG A 76 -4.26 -4.64 8.43
N PHE A 77 -3.31 -5.43 7.95
CA PHE A 77 -1.90 -5.06 7.96
C PHE A 77 -1.60 -3.95 6.95
N LEU A 78 -2.31 -3.89 5.82
CA LEU A 78 -2.21 -2.78 4.87
C LEU A 78 -2.57 -1.46 5.53
N ALA A 79 -3.73 -1.39 6.19
CA ALA A 79 -4.15 -0.19 6.89
C ALA A 79 -3.12 0.22 7.95
N ARG A 80 -2.72 -0.71 8.83
CA ARG A 80 -1.76 -0.45 9.91
C ARG A 80 -0.40 -0.02 9.40
N ALA A 81 0.08 -0.63 8.31
CA ALA A 81 1.36 -0.28 7.71
C ALA A 81 1.37 1.13 7.13
N ILE A 82 0.29 1.50 6.43
CA ILE A 82 0.11 2.84 5.88
C ILE A 82 0.01 3.86 7.02
N GLU A 83 -0.80 3.61 8.05
CA GLU A 83 -0.94 4.50 9.21
C GLU A 83 0.39 4.74 9.93
N TYR A 84 1.15 3.66 10.14
CA TYR A 84 2.46 3.73 10.75
C TYR A 84 3.42 4.58 9.91
N GLU A 85 3.48 4.34 8.60
CA GLU A 85 4.39 5.06 7.71
C GLU A 85 4.00 6.53 7.58
N VAL A 86 2.71 6.86 7.49
CA VAL A 86 2.22 8.25 7.51
C VAL A 86 2.66 8.95 8.79
N THR A 87 2.49 8.31 9.95
CA THR A 87 2.90 8.86 11.24
C THR A 87 4.41 9.09 11.28
N ARG A 88 5.20 8.08 10.88
CA ARG A 88 6.66 8.15 10.84
C ARG A 88 7.14 9.30 9.95
N GLN A 89 6.64 9.40 8.71
CA GLN A 89 7.06 10.46 7.81
C GLN A 89 6.68 11.84 8.35
N THR A 90 5.47 11.95 8.92
CA THR A 90 4.99 13.21 9.52
C THR A 90 5.90 13.68 10.65
N VAL A 91 6.27 12.79 11.58
CA VAL A 91 7.19 13.12 12.69
C VAL A 91 8.53 13.63 12.17
N ARG A 92 9.09 12.97 11.15
CA ARG A 92 10.37 13.38 10.53
C ARG A 92 10.25 14.74 9.86
N CYS A 93 9.21 14.96 9.06
CA CYS A 93 8.97 16.24 8.40
C CYS A 93 8.80 17.38 9.41
N VAL A 94 8.08 17.17 10.52
CA VAL A 94 7.89 18.16 11.59
C VAL A 94 9.19 18.45 12.33
N ALA A 95 10.06 17.45 12.50
CA ALA A 95 11.40 17.61 13.07
C ALA A 95 12.41 18.28 12.12
N GLY A 96 12.02 18.63 10.88
CA GLY A 96 12.91 19.15 9.86
C GLY A 96 13.85 18.10 9.26
N GLU A 97 13.61 16.82 9.54
CA GLU A 97 14.37 15.72 8.96
C GLU A 97 13.87 15.37 7.56
N ARG A 98 14.80 14.89 6.73
CA ARG A 98 14.48 14.42 5.37
C ARG A 98 14.03 12.97 5.37
N VAL A 99 12.84 12.70 4.83
CA VAL A 99 12.42 11.36 4.44
C VAL A 99 13.27 10.92 3.24
N VAL A 100 13.81 9.71 3.29
CA VAL A 100 14.58 9.11 2.19
C VAL A 100 13.71 8.12 1.43
N GLN A 101 13.93 7.99 0.13
CA GLN A 101 13.25 7.00 -0.68
C GLN A 101 13.87 5.63 -0.40
N GLU A 102 13.05 4.72 0.11
CA GLU A 102 13.47 3.37 0.51
C GLU A 102 12.32 2.38 0.37
N SER A 103 12.66 1.10 0.27
CA SER A 103 11.71 -0.01 0.43
C SER A 103 11.81 -0.54 1.85
N ARG A 104 10.68 -0.70 2.54
CA ARG A 104 10.57 -1.19 3.91
C ARG A 104 9.72 -2.46 3.93
N GLN A 105 10.01 -3.36 4.86
CA GLN A 105 9.17 -4.53 5.10
C GLN A 105 8.21 -4.24 6.25
N TRP A 106 6.99 -4.77 6.16
CA TRP A 106 6.06 -4.78 7.28
C TRP A 106 6.24 -6.06 8.09
N ASP A 107 6.49 -5.92 9.39
CA ASP A 107 6.47 -7.01 10.37
C ASP A 107 5.26 -6.81 11.29
N ALA A 108 4.45 -7.85 11.47
CA ALA A 108 3.04 -7.75 11.85
C ALA A 108 2.74 -7.97 13.34
#